data_AF-A0A504IV61-F1
#
_entry.id   AF-A0A504IV61-F1
#
_cell.length_a   1.000
_cell.length_b   1.000
_cell.length_c   1.000
_cell.angle_alpha   90.00
_cell.angle_beta   90.00
_cell.angle_gamma   90.00
#
_symmetry.space_group_name_H-M   'P 1'
#
loop_
_entity.id
_entity.type
_entity.pdbx_description
1 polymer ?
#
loop_
_entity_poly.entity_id
_entity_poly.type
_entity_poly.pdbx_seq_one_letter_code
_entity_poly.pdbx_strand_id
1 'polypeptide(L)'
;MTKIRLIIFALTSIVLTNCKSEKREFPLDKRYWDLNDYNKVVLELNYGYKVDEKLPTFDDPTTRIIVEKLTDQQNFNVILDDNELGIKHKNNIAEKFFNKWKDMNNIYDALDRKDQYLYDKEMLAVWHFGLELQLKYFKLGNDQIKENADDPNSPIVKNNINSNVRTLIKNYLIYLDEINNEKAFTEQGKIELANGIDKYFSALIEVYPQADYSKMKNKAELMMKKSKSDNVRSSLNRLIELINFKKETEKNN
;
A
#
# COMPACT_ATOMS: atom_id res chain seq x y z
N MET A 1 -33.61 -54.22 18.56
CA MET A 1 -33.81 -52.75 18.43
C MET A 1 -32.64 -51.91 18.91
N THR A 2 -31.88 -52.32 19.92
CA THR A 2 -30.69 -51.60 20.43
C THR A 2 -29.52 -51.51 19.45
N LYS A 3 -29.27 -52.54 18.63
CA LYS A 3 -28.20 -52.53 17.61
C LYS A 3 -28.42 -51.55 16.45
N ILE A 4 -29.68 -51.31 16.05
CA ILE A 4 -30.04 -50.35 14.99
C ILE A 4 -29.90 -48.91 15.50
N ARG A 5 -30.24 -48.65 16.78
CA ARG A 5 -30.07 -47.33 17.41
C ARG A 5 -28.60 -46.90 17.52
N LEU A 6 -27.68 -47.84 17.76
CA LEU A 6 -26.24 -47.57 17.81
C LEU A 6 -25.65 -47.22 16.43
N ILE A 7 -26.12 -47.87 15.36
CA ILE A 7 -25.67 -47.59 13.99
C ILE A 7 -26.15 -46.21 13.52
N ILE A 8 -27.39 -45.83 13.85
CA ILE A 8 -27.93 -44.51 13.52
C ILE A 8 -27.17 -43.41 14.27
N PHE A 9 -26.83 -43.62 15.54
CA PHE A 9 -26.03 -42.67 16.33
C PHE A 9 -24.61 -42.50 15.74
N ALA A 10 -23.96 -43.59 15.31
CA ALA A 10 -22.65 -43.53 14.68
C ALA A 10 -22.68 -42.81 13.32
N LEU A 11 -23.73 -42.97 12.52
CA LEU A 11 -23.91 -42.26 11.25
C LEU A 11 -24.18 -40.77 11.44
N THR A 12 -24.93 -40.36 12.47
CA THR A 12 -25.12 -38.93 12.78
C THR A 12 -23.83 -38.26 13.27
N SER A 13 -22.94 -38.99 13.94
CA SER A 13 -21.63 -38.49 14.35
C SER A 13 -20.71 -38.17 13.16
N ILE A 14 -20.79 -38.96 12.08
CA ILE A 14 -19.94 -38.79 10.89
C ILE A 14 -20.38 -37.57 10.05
N VAL A 15 -21.69 -37.25 10.04
CA VAL A 15 -22.21 -36.07 9.34
C VAL A 15 -21.84 -34.77 10.07
N LEU A 16 -21.74 -34.79 11.40
CA LEU A 16 -21.33 -33.63 12.20
C LEU A 16 -19.81 -33.37 12.21
N THR A 17 -18.98 -34.35 11.83
CA THR A 17 -17.53 -34.16 11.67
C THR A 17 -17.12 -33.66 10.28
N ASN A 18 -18.06 -33.56 9.34
CA ASN A 18 -17.80 -32.95 8.03
C ASN A 18 -18.02 -31.42 8.11
N CYS A 19 -17.34 -30.77 9.05
CA CYS A 19 -17.04 -29.35 8.92
C CYS A 19 -16.11 -29.20 7.72
N LYS A 20 -16.69 -29.13 6.52
CA LYS A 20 -16.05 -28.35 5.45
C LYS A 20 -15.96 -26.95 6.02
N SER A 21 -14.76 -26.53 6.42
CA SER A 21 -14.48 -25.10 6.58
C SER A 21 -15.05 -24.41 5.34
N GLU A 22 -15.93 -23.43 5.54
CA GLU A 22 -16.42 -22.62 4.42
C GLU A 22 -15.21 -22.24 3.57
N LYS A 23 -15.29 -22.57 2.28
CA LYS A 23 -14.23 -22.26 1.34
C LYS A 23 -14.11 -20.73 1.37
N ARG A 24 -12.96 -20.18 1.74
CA ARG A 24 -12.78 -18.71 1.72
C ARG A 24 -13.11 -18.19 0.33
N GLU A 25 -14.12 -17.34 0.24
CA GLU A 25 -14.57 -16.79 -1.03
C GLU A 25 -14.03 -15.36 -1.19
N PHE A 26 -12.95 -15.25 -1.94
CA PHE A 26 -12.48 -13.97 -2.47
C PHE A 26 -13.25 -13.65 -3.77
N PRO A 27 -13.67 -12.39 -4.02
CA PRO A 27 -14.43 -12.02 -5.22
C PRO A 27 -13.53 -11.92 -6.46
N LEU A 28 -12.90 -13.02 -6.86
CA LEU A 28 -11.86 -13.07 -7.91
C LEU A 28 -12.42 -12.82 -9.32
N ASP A 29 -13.69 -13.17 -9.56
CA ASP A 29 -14.36 -12.98 -10.84
C ASP A 29 -14.61 -11.50 -11.17
N LYS A 30 -14.55 -10.62 -10.16
CA LYS A 30 -14.76 -9.19 -10.35
C LYS A 30 -13.53 -8.55 -10.95
N ARG A 31 -13.72 -7.73 -12.00
CA ARG A 31 -12.61 -7.04 -12.67
C ARG A 31 -11.84 -6.11 -11.74
N TYR A 32 -12.55 -5.28 -10.98
CA TYR A 32 -11.98 -4.33 -10.01
C TYR A 32 -12.67 -4.50 -8.66
N TRP A 33 -11.89 -4.55 -7.58
CA TRP A 33 -12.43 -4.59 -6.22
C TRP A 33 -12.83 -3.19 -5.74
N ASP A 34 -14.05 -3.07 -5.25
CA ASP A 34 -14.55 -1.84 -4.65
C ASP A 34 -14.35 -1.83 -3.13
N LEU A 35 -14.80 -0.76 -2.47
CA LEU A 35 -14.65 -0.57 -1.03
C LEU A 35 -15.31 -1.69 -0.20
N ASN A 36 -16.41 -2.29 -0.67
CA ASN A 36 -17.06 -3.40 0.03
C ASN A 36 -16.25 -4.69 -0.11
N ASP A 37 -15.65 -4.92 -1.28
CA ASP A 37 -14.74 -6.05 -1.47
C ASP A 37 -13.51 -5.88 -0.56
N TYR A 38 -12.86 -4.71 -0.56
CA TYR A 38 -11.74 -4.42 0.34
C TYR A 38 -12.12 -4.58 1.81
N ASN A 39 -13.30 -4.13 2.24
CA ASN A 39 -13.77 -4.34 3.62
C ASN A 39 -13.77 -5.82 4.00
N LYS A 40 -14.29 -6.70 3.13
CA LYS A 40 -14.38 -8.14 3.41
C LYS A 40 -13.03 -8.82 3.31
N VAL A 41 -12.29 -8.55 2.23
CA VAL A 41 -11.00 -9.19 1.94
C VAL A 41 -9.96 -8.81 2.99
N VAL A 42 -9.87 -7.54 3.37
CA VAL A 42 -8.91 -7.09 4.38
C VAL A 42 -9.26 -7.67 5.75
N LEU A 43 -10.54 -7.79 6.10
CA LEU A 43 -10.97 -8.45 7.33
C LEU A 43 -10.57 -9.94 7.33
N GLU A 44 -10.83 -10.64 6.23
CA GLU A 44 -10.48 -12.05 6.08
C GLU A 44 -8.97 -12.28 6.15
N LEU A 45 -8.17 -11.43 5.49
CA LEU A 45 -6.71 -11.56 5.50
C LEU A 45 -6.09 -11.25 6.87
N ASN A 46 -6.65 -10.30 7.62
CA ASN A 46 -6.15 -9.97 8.96
C ASN A 46 -6.58 -10.99 10.04
N TYR A 47 -7.76 -11.61 9.90
CA TYR A 47 -8.39 -12.34 11.02
C TYR A 47 -9.00 -13.71 10.67
N GLY A 48 -9.15 -14.04 9.39
CA GLY A 48 -9.77 -15.30 8.93
C GLY A 48 -8.79 -16.48 8.78
N TYR A 49 -7.49 -16.21 8.92
CA TYR A 49 -6.44 -17.23 8.86
C TYR A 49 -6.05 -17.69 10.26
N LYS A 50 -5.87 -19.01 10.43
CA LYS A 50 -5.32 -19.56 11.68
C LYS A 50 -3.84 -19.19 11.81
N VAL A 51 -3.33 -19.21 13.04
CA VAL A 51 -1.93 -18.84 13.35
C VAL A 51 -0.90 -19.66 12.56
N ASP A 52 -1.21 -20.92 12.28
CA ASP A 52 -0.36 -21.86 11.53
C ASP A 52 -0.65 -21.90 10.03
N GLU A 53 -1.66 -21.15 9.57
CA GLU A 53 -2.09 -21.13 8.19
C GLU A 53 -1.38 -20.04 7.39
N LYS A 54 -0.92 -20.39 6.18
CA LYS A 54 -0.21 -19.45 5.33
C LYS A 54 -1.18 -18.49 4.66
N LEU A 55 -0.80 -17.21 4.63
CA LEU A 55 -1.49 -16.18 3.86
C LEU A 55 -1.25 -16.38 2.35
N PRO A 56 -2.11 -15.80 1.49
CA PRO A 56 -1.87 -15.75 0.06
C PRO A 56 -0.55 -15.09 -0.29
N THR A 57 0.22 -15.68 -1.21
CA THR A 57 1.51 -15.14 -1.66
C THR A 57 1.61 -15.08 -3.19
N PHE A 58 2.51 -14.26 -3.70
CA PHE A 58 2.86 -14.22 -5.12
C PHE A 58 3.51 -15.53 -5.60
N ASP A 59 4.18 -16.27 -4.71
CA ASP A 59 4.88 -17.50 -5.08
C ASP A 59 3.96 -18.70 -5.23
N ASP A 60 2.82 -18.72 -4.53
CA ASP A 60 1.83 -19.78 -4.65
C ASP A 60 0.88 -19.49 -5.83
N PRO A 61 0.93 -20.27 -6.93
CA PRO A 61 0.10 -20.02 -8.12
C PRO A 61 -1.41 -20.07 -7.84
N THR A 62 -1.84 -20.78 -6.80
CA THR A 62 -3.26 -20.95 -6.46
C THR A 62 -3.83 -19.74 -5.73
N THR A 63 -3.00 -19.05 -4.95
CA THR A 63 -3.41 -17.89 -4.15
C THR A 63 -2.87 -16.56 -4.67
N ARG A 64 -1.92 -16.58 -5.63
CA ARG A 64 -1.30 -15.40 -6.24
C ARG A 64 -2.31 -14.34 -6.68
N ILE A 65 -3.38 -14.79 -7.34
CA ILE A 65 -4.43 -13.89 -7.86
C ILE A 65 -5.09 -13.05 -6.76
N ILE A 66 -5.13 -13.54 -5.51
CA ILE A 66 -5.67 -12.79 -4.37
C ILE A 66 -4.77 -11.59 -4.07
N VAL A 67 -3.45 -11.81 -4.02
CA VAL A 67 -2.47 -10.75 -3.77
C VAL A 67 -2.45 -9.75 -4.92
N GLU A 68 -2.41 -10.24 -6.16
CA GLU A 68 -2.46 -9.40 -7.36
C GLU A 68 -3.69 -8.48 -7.34
N LYS A 69 -4.87 -9.03 -7.02
CA LYS A 69 -6.11 -8.25 -6.88
C LYS A 69 -6.08 -7.29 -5.71
N LEU A 70 -5.54 -7.69 -4.55
CA LEU A 70 -5.45 -6.85 -3.36
C LEU A 70 -4.60 -5.61 -3.61
N THR A 71 -3.52 -5.76 -4.36
CA THR A 71 -2.54 -4.69 -4.63
C THR A 71 -2.69 -4.07 -6.02
N ASP A 72 -3.76 -4.38 -6.76
CA ASP A 72 -4.03 -3.77 -8.06
C ASP A 72 -4.46 -2.31 -7.91
N GLN A 73 -3.59 -1.38 -8.31
CA GLN A 73 -3.85 0.05 -8.28
C GLN A 73 -5.04 0.46 -9.17
N GLN A 74 -5.42 -0.36 -10.16
CA GLN A 74 -6.62 -0.13 -10.96
C GLN A 74 -7.91 -0.16 -10.16
N ASN A 75 -7.94 -0.84 -9.00
CA ASN A 75 -9.11 -0.86 -8.14
C ASN A 75 -9.58 0.53 -7.71
N PHE A 76 -8.65 1.49 -7.54
CA PHE A 76 -9.01 2.89 -7.30
C PHE A 76 -8.82 3.77 -8.54
N ASN A 77 -7.84 3.52 -9.42
CA ASN A 77 -7.58 4.41 -10.57
C ASN A 77 -8.78 4.55 -11.49
N VAL A 78 -9.55 3.48 -11.70
CA VAL A 78 -10.75 3.52 -12.57
C VAL A 78 -11.79 4.52 -12.11
N ILE A 79 -11.77 4.92 -10.82
CA ILE A 79 -12.66 5.94 -10.26
C ILE A 79 -11.90 7.27 -10.13
N LEU A 80 -10.68 7.25 -9.59
CA LEU A 80 -9.94 8.47 -9.26
C LEU A 80 -9.44 9.23 -10.50
N ASP A 81 -9.22 8.51 -11.60
CA ASP A 81 -8.78 9.09 -12.89
C ASP A 81 -9.95 9.33 -13.85
N ASP A 82 -11.19 9.02 -13.45
CA ASP A 82 -12.37 9.26 -14.28
C ASP A 82 -12.68 10.77 -14.35
N ASN A 83 -12.70 11.31 -15.57
CA ASN A 83 -12.95 12.73 -15.82
C ASN A 83 -14.45 13.08 -15.83
N GLU A 84 -15.33 12.09 -15.90
CA GLU A 84 -16.78 12.28 -15.83
C GLU A 84 -17.28 12.44 -14.37
N LEU A 85 -16.48 11.99 -13.40
CA LEU A 85 -16.81 12.08 -11.98
C LEU A 85 -16.33 13.39 -11.35
N GLY A 86 -17.22 14.04 -10.59
CA GLY A 86 -16.92 15.28 -9.87
C GLY A 86 -15.84 15.10 -8.79
N ILE A 87 -15.00 16.12 -8.60
CA ILE A 87 -13.83 16.06 -7.72
C ILE A 87 -14.17 15.68 -6.26
N LYS A 88 -15.29 16.18 -5.74
CA LYS A 88 -15.77 15.88 -4.38
C LYS A 88 -16.09 14.40 -4.20
N HIS A 89 -16.67 13.77 -5.22
CA HIS A 89 -17.00 12.34 -5.19
C HIS A 89 -15.72 11.51 -5.22
N LYS A 90 -14.79 11.83 -6.14
CA LYS A 90 -13.49 11.16 -6.23
C LYS A 90 -12.69 11.27 -4.93
N ASN A 91 -12.65 12.45 -4.32
CA ASN A 91 -11.93 12.66 -3.07
C ASN A 91 -12.52 11.85 -1.90
N ASN A 92 -13.86 11.76 -1.79
CA ASN A 92 -14.53 10.91 -0.79
C ASN A 92 -14.19 9.41 -0.98
N ILE A 93 -14.17 8.94 -2.22
CA ILE A 93 -13.78 7.55 -2.51
C ILE A 93 -12.30 7.32 -2.19
N ALA A 94 -11.42 8.25 -2.56
CA ALA A 94 -9.99 8.17 -2.25
C ALA A 94 -9.75 8.10 -0.74
N GLU A 95 -10.43 8.91 0.06
CA GLU A 95 -10.36 8.86 1.53
C GLU A 95 -10.78 7.49 2.08
N LYS A 96 -11.86 6.90 1.55
CA LYS A 96 -12.31 5.57 1.98
C LYS A 96 -11.32 4.48 1.63
N PHE A 97 -10.75 4.51 0.42
CA PHE A 97 -9.67 3.59 0.04
C PHE A 97 -8.45 3.79 0.92
N PHE A 98 -8.09 5.05 1.23
CA PHE A 98 -6.95 5.35 2.08
C PHE A 98 -7.13 4.77 3.48
N ASN A 99 -8.34 4.84 4.03
CA ASN A 99 -8.68 4.19 5.30
C ASN A 99 -8.58 2.66 5.21
N LYS A 100 -9.04 2.05 4.11
CA LYS A 100 -8.87 0.60 3.88
C LYS A 100 -7.40 0.19 3.77
N TRP A 101 -6.58 0.98 3.08
CA TRP A 101 -5.15 0.71 2.97
C TRP A 101 -4.45 0.72 4.34
N LYS A 102 -4.84 1.60 5.25
CA LYS A 102 -4.29 1.58 6.62
C LYS A 102 -4.56 0.25 7.33
N ASP A 103 -5.71 -0.36 7.08
CA ASP A 103 -6.07 -1.68 7.62
C ASP A 103 -5.27 -2.82 6.95
N MET A 104 -4.63 -2.58 5.80
CA MET A 104 -3.82 -3.58 5.08
C MET A 104 -2.38 -3.70 5.59
N ASN A 105 -1.85 -2.67 6.26
CA ASN A 105 -0.43 -2.61 6.61
C ASN A 105 0.02 -3.74 7.55
N ASN A 106 -0.90 -4.36 8.29
CA ASN A 106 -0.59 -5.44 9.23
C ASN A 106 -0.82 -6.84 8.63
N ILE A 107 -1.25 -6.95 7.36
CA ILE A 107 -1.56 -8.26 6.78
C ILE A 107 -0.28 -9.09 6.62
N TYR A 108 0.81 -8.46 6.18
CA TYR A 108 2.03 -9.16 5.73
C TYR A 108 3.28 -8.78 6.54
N ASP A 109 3.14 -8.24 7.74
CA ASP A 109 4.25 -7.75 8.57
C ASP A 109 4.92 -8.85 9.43
N ALA A 110 4.43 -10.08 9.36
CA ALA A 110 4.90 -11.18 10.19
C ALA A 110 6.37 -11.56 9.91
N LEU A 111 7.12 -11.75 11.01
CA LEU A 111 8.51 -12.19 11.00
C LEU A 111 8.63 -13.68 11.36
N ASP A 112 9.65 -14.33 10.81
CA ASP A 112 10.07 -15.67 11.19
C ASP A 112 10.96 -15.67 12.45
N ARG A 113 11.40 -16.84 12.89
CA ARG A 113 12.26 -17.00 14.08
C ARG A 113 13.67 -16.42 13.93
N LYS A 114 14.04 -15.96 12.73
CA LYS A 114 15.33 -15.33 12.41
C LYS A 114 15.17 -13.82 12.19
N ASP A 115 14.03 -13.26 12.57
CA ASP A 115 13.66 -11.86 12.32
C ASP A 115 13.65 -11.51 10.82
N GLN A 116 13.28 -12.45 9.96
CA GLN A 116 13.07 -12.23 8.52
C GLN A 116 11.58 -12.14 8.21
N TYR A 117 11.19 -11.22 7.32
CA TYR A 117 9.82 -11.13 6.87
C TYR A 117 9.39 -12.43 6.16
N LEU A 118 8.23 -12.96 6.55
CA LEU A 118 7.63 -14.14 5.92
C LEU A 118 7.07 -13.82 4.52
N TYR A 119 6.64 -12.58 4.32
CA TYR A 119 5.88 -12.12 3.15
C TYR A 119 6.37 -10.74 2.66
N ASP A 120 7.69 -10.59 2.53
CA ASP A 120 8.31 -9.29 2.24
C ASP A 120 7.83 -8.67 0.92
N LYS A 121 7.64 -9.47 -0.13
CA LYS A 121 7.11 -9.02 -1.42
C LYS A 121 5.68 -8.52 -1.31
N GLU A 122 4.83 -9.26 -0.62
CA GLU A 122 3.41 -8.91 -0.42
C GLU A 122 3.29 -7.65 0.43
N MET A 123 4.08 -7.55 1.51
CA MET A 123 4.15 -6.35 2.34
C MET A 123 4.57 -5.12 1.52
N LEU A 124 5.60 -5.23 0.69
CA LEU A 124 6.05 -4.14 -0.17
C LEU A 124 5.02 -3.78 -1.25
N ALA A 125 4.30 -4.75 -1.80
CA ALA A 125 3.21 -4.49 -2.73
C ALA A 125 2.06 -3.71 -2.07
N VAL A 126 1.72 -4.00 -0.80
CA VAL A 126 0.76 -3.21 -0.01
C VAL A 126 1.27 -1.78 0.22
N TRP A 127 2.56 -1.60 0.51
CA TRP A 127 3.18 -0.28 0.60
C TRP A 127 3.08 0.49 -0.72
N HIS A 128 3.41 -0.16 -1.83
CA HIS A 128 3.38 0.43 -3.18
C HIS A 128 1.97 0.85 -3.60
N PHE A 129 0.97 0.03 -3.30
CA PHE A 129 -0.44 0.39 -3.46
C PHE A 129 -0.79 1.66 -2.67
N GLY A 130 -0.33 1.74 -1.42
CA GLY A 130 -0.55 2.88 -0.54
C GLY A 130 0.13 4.17 -0.97
N LEU A 131 1.36 4.10 -1.49
CA LEU A 131 2.09 5.27 -1.96
C LEU A 131 1.39 5.92 -3.16
N GLU A 132 0.97 5.12 -4.15
CA GLU A 132 0.19 5.59 -5.30
C GLU A 132 -1.13 6.23 -4.87
N LEU A 133 -1.89 5.52 -4.01
CA LEU A 133 -3.17 5.99 -3.50
C LEU A 133 -3.03 7.32 -2.74
N GLN A 134 -2.00 7.45 -1.91
CA GLN A 134 -1.73 8.69 -1.18
C GLN A 134 -1.44 9.86 -2.10
N LEU A 135 -0.62 9.66 -3.13
CA LEU A 135 -0.32 10.72 -4.09
C LEU A 135 -1.59 11.25 -4.75
N LYS A 136 -2.46 10.34 -5.22
CA LYS A 136 -3.74 10.71 -5.84
C LYS A 136 -4.72 11.34 -4.87
N TYR A 137 -4.87 10.76 -3.67
CA TYR A 137 -5.76 11.30 -2.64
C TYR A 137 -5.40 12.74 -2.26
N PHE A 138 -4.13 12.99 -1.94
CA PHE A 138 -3.66 14.34 -1.59
C PHE A 138 -3.77 15.31 -2.77
N LYS A 139 -3.51 14.85 -4.00
CA LYS A 139 -3.71 15.65 -5.21
C LYS A 139 -5.17 16.07 -5.37
N LEU A 140 -6.10 15.13 -5.32
CA LEU A 140 -7.54 15.40 -5.41
C LEU A 140 -8.01 16.35 -4.31
N GLY A 141 -7.56 16.15 -3.07
CA GLY A 141 -7.88 17.04 -1.96
C GLY A 141 -7.36 18.47 -2.17
N ASN A 142 -6.13 18.62 -2.65
CA ASN A 142 -5.54 19.93 -2.95
C ASN A 142 -6.22 20.62 -4.14
N ASP A 143 -6.56 19.86 -5.18
CA ASP A 143 -7.31 20.36 -6.34
C ASP A 143 -8.72 20.80 -5.93
N GLN A 144 -9.39 20.05 -5.06
CA GLN A 144 -10.70 20.41 -4.50
C GLN A 144 -10.63 21.69 -3.65
N ILE A 145 -9.56 21.87 -2.87
CA ILE A 145 -9.35 23.10 -2.09
C ILE A 145 -9.22 24.31 -3.02
N LYS A 146 -8.50 24.17 -4.15
CA LYS A 146 -8.37 25.24 -5.14
C LYS A 146 -9.70 25.55 -5.83
N GLU A 147 -10.42 24.52 -6.28
CA GLU A 147 -11.68 24.69 -7.02
C GLU A 147 -12.78 25.36 -6.19
N ASN A 148 -12.80 25.12 -4.88
CA ASN A 148 -13.81 25.69 -3.98
C ASN A 148 -13.38 27.04 -3.36
N ALA A 149 -12.20 27.56 -3.69
CA ALA A 149 -11.72 28.81 -3.10
C ALA A 149 -12.13 30.04 -3.94
N ASP A 150 -12.57 31.10 -3.28
CA ASP A 150 -12.86 32.39 -3.93
C ASP A 150 -11.60 32.98 -4.61
N ASP A 151 -10.45 32.87 -3.95
CA ASP A 151 -9.13 33.16 -4.51
C ASP A 151 -8.17 31.98 -4.29
N PRO A 152 -7.94 31.14 -5.32
CA PRO A 152 -7.02 30.01 -5.27
C PRO A 152 -5.55 30.42 -5.02
N ASN A 153 -5.21 31.69 -5.28
CA ASN A 153 -3.86 32.22 -5.11
C ASN A 153 -3.62 32.90 -3.76
N SER A 154 -4.67 33.01 -2.94
CA SER A 154 -4.58 33.62 -1.62
C SER A 154 -3.54 32.90 -0.74
N PRO A 155 -2.87 33.64 0.16
CA PRO A 155 -1.90 33.04 1.07
C PRO A 155 -2.47 31.88 1.90
N ILE A 156 -3.75 31.97 2.29
CA ILE A 156 -4.43 30.94 3.09
C ILE A 156 -4.56 29.64 2.31
N VAL A 157 -5.06 29.69 1.06
CA VAL A 157 -5.20 28.51 0.20
C VAL A 157 -3.84 27.86 -0.07
N LYS A 158 -2.83 28.66 -0.43
CA LYS A 158 -1.47 28.17 -0.66
C LYS A 158 -0.89 27.51 0.59
N ASN A 159 -1.09 28.09 1.77
CA ASN A 159 -0.62 27.52 3.03
C ASN A 159 -1.28 26.17 3.36
N ASN A 160 -2.59 26.04 3.13
CA ASN A 160 -3.29 24.77 3.34
C ASN A 160 -2.74 23.67 2.43
N ILE A 161 -2.56 23.97 1.14
CA ILE A 161 -2.01 23.03 0.17
C ILE A 161 -0.58 22.64 0.53
N ASN A 162 0.27 23.62 0.89
CA ASN A 162 1.63 23.36 1.32
C ASN A 162 1.67 22.49 2.59
N SER A 163 0.74 22.69 3.52
CA SER A 163 0.61 21.84 4.71
C SER A 163 0.27 20.39 4.35
N ASN A 164 -0.67 20.19 3.43
CA ASN A 164 -1.05 18.87 2.94
C ASN A 164 0.12 18.17 2.23
N VAL A 165 0.83 18.87 1.35
CA VAL A 165 2.02 18.32 0.65
C VAL A 165 3.12 17.94 1.65
N ARG A 166 3.36 18.75 2.70
CA ARG A 166 4.31 18.37 3.76
C ARG A 166 3.88 17.11 4.50
N THR A 167 2.58 16.93 4.74
CA THR A 167 2.05 15.69 5.35
C THR A 167 2.25 14.50 4.43
N LEU A 168 1.96 14.63 3.14
CA LEU A 168 2.22 13.59 2.14
C LEU A 168 3.70 13.19 2.11
N ILE A 169 4.62 14.17 2.07
CA ILE A 169 6.06 13.92 2.11
C ILE A 169 6.43 13.15 3.39
N LYS A 170 5.91 13.55 4.57
CA LYS A 170 6.16 12.83 5.82
C LYS A 170 5.71 11.38 5.74
N ASN A 171 4.57 11.08 5.13
CA ASN A 171 4.10 9.71 4.98
C ASN A 171 5.04 8.90 4.08
N TYR A 172 5.53 9.48 2.98
CA TYR A 172 6.55 8.84 2.15
C TYR A 172 7.84 8.56 2.91
N LEU A 173 8.25 9.42 3.85
CA LEU A 173 9.41 9.15 4.69
C LEU A 173 9.25 7.87 5.51
N ILE A 174 8.03 7.45 5.87
CA ILE A 174 7.80 6.20 6.62
C ILE A 174 8.26 5.00 5.81
N TYR A 175 8.03 4.99 4.49
CA TYR A 175 8.53 3.92 3.62
C TYR A 175 10.06 3.83 3.64
N LEU A 176 10.77 4.96 3.73
CA LEU A 176 12.24 4.93 3.90
C LEU A 176 12.68 4.37 5.27
N ASP A 177 11.80 4.33 6.28
CA ASP A 177 12.14 3.70 7.56
C ASP A 177 12.27 2.19 7.46
N GLU A 178 11.65 1.54 6.48
CA GLU A 178 11.81 0.09 6.23
C GLU A 178 13.26 -0.30 5.93
N ILE A 179 14.09 0.65 5.48
CA ILE A 179 15.52 0.42 5.26
C ILE A 179 16.25 0.14 6.58
N ASN A 180 15.75 0.61 7.73
CA ASN A 180 16.31 0.20 9.03
C ASN A 180 16.11 -1.31 9.29
N ASN A 181 15.11 -1.91 8.65
CA ASN A 181 14.80 -3.34 8.71
C ASN A 181 15.37 -4.11 7.49
N GLU A 182 16.27 -3.52 6.69
CA GLU A 182 16.80 -4.12 5.45
C GLU A 182 17.29 -5.57 5.61
N LYS A 183 17.86 -5.91 6.76
CA LYS A 183 18.33 -7.28 7.07
C LYS A 183 17.22 -8.34 7.10
N ALA A 184 15.98 -7.92 7.36
CA ALA A 184 14.81 -8.79 7.44
C ALA A 184 14.25 -9.15 6.06
N PHE A 185 14.61 -8.39 5.02
CA PHE A 185 14.19 -8.62 3.64
C PHE A 185 15.05 -9.68 2.96
N THR A 186 14.43 -10.44 2.06
CA THR A 186 15.13 -11.23 1.05
C THR A 186 15.81 -10.32 0.03
N GLU A 187 16.69 -10.87 -0.82
CA GLU A 187 17.29 -10.09 -1.91
C GLU A 187 16.24 -9.55 -2.89
N GLN A 188 15.19 -10.32 -3.17
CA GLN A 188 14.08 -9.84 -3.99
C GLN A 188 13.30 -8.73 -3.28
N GLY A 189 13.04 -8.87 -1.98
CA GLY A 189 12.43 -7.80 -1.17
C GLY A 189 13.22 -6.50 -1.22
N LYS A 190 14.56 -6.55 -1.18
CA LYS A 190 15.42 -5.36 -1.32
C LYS A 190 15.32 -4.72 -2.70
N ILE A 191 15.17 -5.53 -3.76
CA ILE A 191 14.91 -5.03 -5.12
C ILE A 191 13.57 -4.31 -5.17
N GLU A 192 12.50 -4.91 -4.64
CA GLU A 192 11.17 -4.28 -4.62
C GLU A 192 11.14 -3.01 -3.76
N LEU A 193 11.88 -3.02 -2.64
CA LEU A 193 12.05 -1.85 -1.79
C LEU A 193 12.65 -0.69 -2.60
N ALA A 194 13.74 -0.94 -3.31
CA ALA A 194 14.40 0.02 -4.20
C ALA A 194 13.50 0.48 -5.35
N ASN A 195 12.78 -0.43 -6.00
CA ASN A 195 11.83 -0.09 -7.07
C ASN A 195 10.74 0.87 -6.58
N GLY A 196 10.24 0.66 -5.36
CA GLY A 196 9.27 1.58 -4.74
C GLY A 196 9.83 2.98 -4.51
N ILE A 197 11.10 3.09 -4.12
CA ILE A 197 11.78 4.40 -3.98
C ILE A 197 11.85 5.07 -5.36
N ASP A 198 12.39 4.38 -6.36
CA ASP A 198 12.58 4.95 -7.71
C ASP A 198 11.25 5.39 -8.32
N LYS A 199 10.21 4.57 -8.26
CA LYS A 199 8.92 4.85 -8.88
C LYS A 199 8.15 5.93 -8.13
N TYR A 200 7.84 5.70 -6.86
CA TYR A 200 6.84 6.52 -6.19
C TYR A 200 7.41 7.86 -5.72
N PHE A 201 8.68 7.94 -5.34
CA PHE A 201 9.27 9.22 -4.93
C PHE A 201 9.51 10.12 -6.13
N SER A 202 9.89 9.56 -7.28
CA SER A 202 9.96 10.32 -8.53
C SER A 202 8.59 10.89 -8.92
N ALA A 203 7.53 10.07 -8.84
CA ALA A 203 6.17 10.52 -9.11
C ALA A 203 5.73 11.64 -8.14
N LEU A 204 6.05 11.53 -6.85
CA LEU A 204 5.77 12.59 -5.86
C LEU A 204 6.45 13.91 -6.24
N ILE A 205 7.74 13.87 -6.58
CA ILE A 205 8.52 15.05 -6.97
C ILE A 205 8.02 15.64 -8.28
N GLU A 206 7.56 14.82 -9.22
CA GLU A 206 6.97 15.29 -10.48
C GLU A 206 5.64 16.00 -10.26
N VAL A 207 4.77 15.49 -9.38
CA VAL A 207 3.48 16.11 -9.07
C VAL A 207 3.65 17.39 -8.26
N TYR A 208 4.62 17.44 -7.34
CA TYR A 208 4.88 18.59 -6.47
C TYR A 208 6.33 19.07 -6.58
N PRO A 209 6.77 19.61 -7.72
CA PRO A 209 8.18 19.93 -7.94
C PRO A 209 8.69 21.02 -7.01
N GLN A 210 7.83 21.97 -6.64
CA GLN A 210 8.15 23.15 -5.81
C GLN A 210 8.11 22.90 -4.30
N ALA A 211 7.91 21.65 -3.87
CA ALA A 211 7.85 21.32 -2.45
C ALA A 211 9.25 21.25 -1.82
N ASP A 212 9.33 21.50 -0.50
CA ASP A 212 10.60 21.35 0.22
C ASP A 212 10.91 19.88 0.54
N TYR A 213 11.82 19.30 -0.26
CA TYR A 213 12.29 17.92 -0.10
C TYR A 213 13.54 17.80 0.79
N SER A 214 13.97 18.85 1.50
CA SER A 214 15.21 18.83 2.28
C SER A 214 15.22 17.73 3.34
N LYS A 215 14.08 17.48 4.00
CA LYS A 215 13.94 16.37 4.97
C LYS A 215 14.04 15.00 4.31
N MET A 216 13.49 14.85 3.11
CA MET A 216 13.56 13.62 2.33
C MET A 216 15.00 13.34 1.90
N LYS A 217 15.70 14.35 1.37
CA LYS A 217 17.11 14.24 1.03
C LYS A 217 17.97 13.82 2.23
N ASN A 218 17.84 14.51 3.36
CA ASN A 218 18.61 14.18 4.57
C ASN A 218 18.35 12.74 5.05
N LYS A 219 17.09 12.29 4.98
CA LYS A 219 16.73 10.90 5.32
C LYS A 219 17.32 9.91 4.33
N ALA A 220 17.25 10.19 3.03
CA ALA A 220 17.83 9.35 1.99
C ALA A 220 19.36 9.22 2.15
N GLU A 221 20.06 10.32 2.43
CA GLU A 221 21.51 10.31 2.73
C GLU A 221 21.85 9.47 3.96
N LEU A 222 21.03 9.57 5.02
CA LEU A 222 21.20 8.76 6.22
C LEU A 222 20.96 7.27 5.94
N MET A 223 19.88 6.93 5.24
CA MET A 223 19.55 5.55 4.89
C MET A 223 20.58 4.95 3.95
N MET A 224 21.14 5.73 3.02
CA MET A 224 22.16 5.28 2.07
C MET A 224 23.45 4.89 2.79
N LYS A 225 23.82 5.59 3.87
CA LYS A 225 24.95 5.24 4.74
C LYS A 225 24.72 3.97 5.56
N LYS A 226 23.46 3.67 5.89
CA LYS A 226 23.08 2.50 6.71
C LYS A 226 22.88 1.23 5.88
N SER A 227 22.34 1.38 4.68
CA SER A 227 22.02 0.28 3.78
C SER A 227 23.27 -0.47 3.33
N LYS A 228 23.17 -1.79 3.30
CA LYS A 228 24.17 -2.71 2.79
C LYS A 228 23.82 -3.24 1.39
N SER A 229 22.60 -3.01 0.91
CA SER A 229 22.19 -3.39 -0.44
C SER A 229 22.62 -2.35 -1.47
N ASP A 230 23.36 -2.78 -2.49
CA ASP A 230 23.76 -1.90 -3.59
C ASP A 230 22.54 -1.35 -4.36
N ASN A 231 21.48 -2.15 -4.52
CA ASN A 231 20.24 -1.72 -5.17
C ASN A 231 19.55 -0.59 -4.41
N VAL A 232 19.38 -0.75 -3.09
CA VAL A 232 18.76 0.27 -2.24
C VAL A 232 19.61 1.54 -2.23
N ARG A 233 20.94 1.42 -2.06
CA ARG A 233 21.85 2.56 -2.11
C ARG A 233 21.80 3.30 -3.44
N SER A 234 21.77 2.56 -4.55
CA SER A 234 21.68 3.12 -5.90
C SER A 234 20.38 3.92 -6.09
N SER A 235 19.25 3.38 -5.64
CA SER A 235 17.97 4.07 -5.70
C SER A 235 17.93 5.33 -4.81
N LEU A 236 18.46 5.25 -3.59
CA LEU A 236 18.58 6.43 -2.72
C LEU A 236 19.46 7.52 -3.33
N ASN A 237 20.55 7.15 -3.99
CA ASN A 237 21.41 8.11 -4.70
C ASN A 237 20.65 8.80 -5.83
N ARG A 238 19.91 8.06 -6.65
CA ARG A 238 19.04 8.63 -7.70
C ARG A 238 18.02 9.60 -7.13
N LEU A 239 17.38 9.27 -6.01
CA LEU A 239 16.45 10.17 -5.33
C LEU A 239 17.14 11.47 -4.89
N ILE A 240 18.34 11.39 -4.32
CA ILE A 240 19.11 12.55 -3.89
C ILE A 240 19.48 13.44 -5.10
N GLU A 241 19.95 12.83 -6.19
CA GLU A 241 20.27 13.53 -7.44
C GLU A 241 19.05 14.22 -8.02
N LEU A 242 17.89 13.54 -8.06
CA LEU A 242 16.64 14.11 -8.55
C LEU A 242 16.23 15.35 -7.73
N ILE A 243 16.32 15.29 -6.41
CA ILE A 243 16.01 16.42 -5.53
C ILE A 243 16.98 17.59 -5.78
N ASN A 244 18.27 17.32 -5.95
CA ASN A 244 19.26 18.37 -6.22
C ASN A 244 19.02 19.05 -7.57
N PHE A 245 18.79 18.25 -8.61
CA PHE A 245 18.52 18.76 -9.96
C PHE A 245 17.30 19.70 -10.00
N LYS A 246 16.21 19.32 -9.33
CA LYS A 246 15.02 20.19 -9.23
C LYS A 246 15.31 21.50 -8.51
N LYS A 247 16.05 21.45 -7.40
CA LYS A 247 16.46 22.64 -6.64
C LYS A 247 17.36 23.59 -7.45
N GLU A 248 18.23 23.05 -8.30
CA GLU A 248 19.06 23.87 -9.20
C GLU A 248 18.23 24.52 -10.31
N THR A 249 17.27 23.79 -10.86
CA THR A 249 16.35 24.32 -11.88
C THR A 249 15.52 25.49 -11.35
N GLU A 250 15.06 25.43 -10.09
CA GLU A 250 14.32 26.51 -9.43
C GLU A 250 15.16 27.77 -9.19
N LYS A 251 16.47 27.65 -8.97
CA LYS A 251 17.34 28.82 -8.76
C LYS A 251 17.64 29.59 -10.04
N ASN A 252 17.50 28.92 -11.18
CA ASN A 252 17.86 29.47 -12.49
C ASN A 252 16.65 30.03 -13.26
N ASN A 253 15.43 29.90 -12.71
CA ASN A 253 14.17 30.43 -13.25
C ASN A 253 13.63 31.55 -12.35
#